data_AF-A0A379ZGQ7-F1
#
_entry.id   AF-A0A379ZGQ7-F1
#
_cell.length_a   1.000
_cell.length_b   1.000
_cell.length_c   1.000
_cell.angle_alpha   90.00
_cell.angle_beta   90.00
_cell.angle_gamma   90.00
#
_symmetry.space_group_name_H-M   'P 1'
#
loop_
_entity.id
_entity.type
_entity.pdbx_description
1 polymer ?
#
loop_
_entity_poly.entity_id
_entity_poly.type
_entity_poly.pdbx_seq_one_letter_code
_entity_poly.pdbx_strand_id
1 'polypeptide(L)'
;MAEYKPTMKAPSKNGDVIFSALVKLAALITLLLLGGIIVSLIFASWPSIQKFGFSFLWTKEWDAPAEQFGALVPIYGTVVTSLIALIIAVPVSFGIALFLTELAPNWLRRPLGIAIELLAAIPSIVYGMWGLFVFAPLFAEYFQTPVGDVLSGIPIVGELFSGPAFGIGILAAGGDPGDYDYSLHCRRDARCVRTDPGDDERVGLWHRLHHLGSDLAYRAAVYQEWRDWRCDAGVGPRAGGKPWR
;
A
#
# COMPACT_ATOMS: atom_id res chain seq x y z
N MET A 1 -15.14 -42.18 44.29
CA MET A 1 -15.46 -41.81 42.89
C MET A 1 -14.56 -42.65 42.01
N ALA A 2 -15.10 -43.35 41.01
CA ALA A 2 -14.28 -44.25 40.17
C ALA A 2 -13.45 -43.44 39.16
N GLU A 3 -12.19 -43.82 38.98
CA GLU A 3 -11.27 -43.19 38.03
C GLU A 3 -11.70 -43.52 36.59
N TYR A 4 -12.24 -42.53 35.88
CA TYR A 4 -12.52 -42.67 34.45
C TYR A 4 -11.21 -42.59 33.68
N LYS A 5 -10.66 -43.75 33.32
CA LYS A 5 -9.47 -43.88 32.48
C LYS A 5 -9.88 -44.08 31.01
N PRO A 6 -9.88 -43.02 30.17
CA PRO A 6 -10.28 -43.15 28.78
C PRO A 6 -9.30 -44.05 28.02
N THR A 7 -9.79 -45.19 27.54
CA THR A 7 -9.04 -46.11 26.67
C THR A 7 -9.00 -45.58 25.25
N MET A 8 -8.10 -44.62 24.99
CA MET A 8 -7.83 -44.17 23.62
C MET A 8 -7.34 -45.35 22.78
N LYS A 9 -8.10 -45.69 21.74
CA LYS A 9 -7.76 -46.73 20.78
C LYS A 9 -6.52 -46.26 20.00
N ALA A 10 -5.46 -47.06 19.98
CA ALA A 10 -4.24 -46.73 19.25
C ALA A 10 -4.57 -46.42 17.77
N PRO A 11 -3.97 -45.36 17.18
CA PRO A 11 -4.23 -45.02 15.80
C PRO A 11 -3.83 -46.17 14.87
N SER A 12 -4.56 -46.32 13.76
CA SER A 12 -4.25 -47.37 12.80
C SER A 12 -2.98 -47.00 12.03
N LYS A 13 -2.04 -47.95 11.93
CA LYS A 13 -0.77 -47.79 11.18
C LYS A 13 -0.97 -47.23 9.77
N ASN A 14 -2.06 -47.59 9.10
CA ASN A 14 -2.40 -47.11 7.76
C ASN A 14 -2.84 -45.63 7.77
N GLY A 15 -3.62 -45.22 8.79
CA GLY A 15 -4.03 -43.83 8.99
C GLY A 15 -2.84 -42.90 9.23
N ASP A 16 -1.89 -43.32 10.08
CA ASP A 16 -0.67 -42.54 10.36
C ASP A 16 0.22 -42.36 9.12
N VAL A 17 0.32 -43.41 8.28
CA VAL A 17 1.05 -43.34 7.00
C VAL A 17 0.37 -42.41 6.01
N ILE A 18 -0.95 -42.49 5.85
CA ILE A 18 -1.72 -41.61 4.96
C ILE A 18 -1.63 -40.15 5.43
N PHE A 19 -1.80 -39.90 6.73
CA PHE A 19 -1.67 -38.57 7.32
C PHE A 19 -0.26 -37.99 7.12
N SER A 20 0.79 -38.77 7.42
CA SER A 20 2.17 -38.35 7.20
C SER A 20 2.47 -38.05 5.73
N ALA A 21 1.94 -38.86 4.81
CA ALA A 21 2.09 -38.63 3.37
C ALA A 21 1.39 -37.34 2.92
N LEU A 22 0.15 -37.09 3.36
CA LEU A 22 -0.60 -35.87 3.04
C LEU A 22 0.10 -34.61 3.57
N VAL A 23 0.59 -34.62 4.82
CA VAL A 23 1.31 -33.48 5.41
C VAL A 23 2.62 -33.21 4.67
N LYS A 24 3.38 -34.27 4.32
CA LYS A 24 4.62 -34.14 3.52
C LYS A 24 4.34 -33.59 2.12
N LEU A 25 3.27 -34.06 1.47
CA LEU A 25 2.86 -33.62 0.14
C LEU A 25 2.40 -32.15 0.17
N ALA A 26 1.61 -31.75 1.18
CA ALA A 26 1.22 -30.36 1.37
C ALA A 26 2.44 -29.43 1.57
N ALA A 27 3.38 -29.82 2.45
CA ALA A 27 4.63 -29.08 2.65
C ALA A 27 5.48 -29.00 1.37
N LEU A 28 5.57 -30.10 0.60
CA LEU A 28 6.28 -30.13 -0.68
C LEU A 28 5.62 -29.22 -1.72
N ILE A 29 4.29 -29.22 -1.84
CA ILE A 29 3.54 -28.31 -2.72
C ILE A 29 3.79 -26.86 -2.31
N THR A 30 3.74 -26.52 -1.02
CA THR A 30 4.01 -25.16 -0.54
C THR A 30 5.44 -24.72 -0.87
N LEU A 31 6.43 -25.61 -0.71
CA LEU A 31 7.82 -25.33 -1.04
C LEU A 31 8.02 -25.15 -2.56
N LEU A 32 7.40 -26.00 -3.38
CA LEU A 32 7.42 -25.89 -4.84
C LEU A 32 6.71 -24.63 -5.35
N LEU A 33 5.60 -24.23 -4.71
CA LEU A 33 4.89 -22.99 -5.03
C LEU A 33 5.76 -21.76 -4.72
N LEU A 34 6.41 -21.74 -3.55
CA LEU A 34 7.35 -20.67 -3.18
C LEU A 34 8.53 -20.60 -4.15
N GLY A 35 9.12 -21.74 -4.52
CA GLY A 35 10.15 -21.82 -5.55
C GLY A 35 9.68 -21.33 -6.92
N GLY A 36 8.46 -21.70 -7.32
CA GLY A 36 7.83 -21.24 -8.56
C GLY A 36 7.60 -19.73 -8.60
N ILE A 37 7.21 -19.12 -7.48
CA ILE A 37 7.09 -17.65 -7.34
C ILE A 37 8.47 -16.98 -7.50
N ILE A 38 9.52 -17.50 -6.85
CA ILE A 38 10.88 -16.97 -6.98
C ILE A 38 11.36 -17.05 -8.44
N VAL A 39 11.18 -18.21 -9.09
CA VAL A 39 11.56 -18.40 -10.50
C VAL A 39 10.78 -17.47 -11.43
N SER A 40 9.47 -17.31 -11.20
CA SER A 40 8.61 -16.37 -11.95
C SER A 40 9.08 -14.92 -11.81
N LEU A 41 9.43 -14.49 -10.60
CA LEU A 41 9.96 -13.15 -10.33
C LEU A 41 11.30 -12.91 -11.03
N ILE A 42 12.20 -13.91 -11.07
CA ILE A 42 13.47 -13.82 -11.79
C ILE A 42 13.23 -13.65 -13.30
N PHE A 43 12.38 -14.49 -13.91
CA PHE A 43 12.06 -14.38 -15.34
C PHE A 43 11.37 -13.04 -15.69
N ALA A 44 10.46 -12.55 -14.85
CA ALA A 44 9.76 -11.29 -15.07
C ALA A 44 10.65 -10.05 -14.89
N SER A 45 11.64 -10.10 -13.98
CA SER A 45 12.56 -8.97 -13.73
C SER A 45 13.77 -8.93 -14.66
N TRP A 46 14.12 -10.05 -15.31
CA TRP A 46 15.29 -10.17 -16.17
C TRP A 46 15.42 -9.09 -17.26
N PRO A 47 14.35 -8.72 -18.03
CA PRO A 47 14.45 -7.68 -19.06
C PRO A 47 14.77 -6.30 -18.47
N SER A 48 14.26 -5.99 -17.28
CA SER A 48 14.53 -4.72 -16.59
C SER A 48 16.00 -4.65 -16.14
N ILE A 49 16.55 -5.74 -15.62
CA ILE A 49 17.97 -5.83 -15.25
C ILE A 49 18.86 -5.66 -16.48
N GLN A 50 18.46 -6.21 -17.64
CA GLN A 50 19.18 -6.01 -18.90
C GLN A 50 19.13 -4.57 -19.42
N LYS A 51 18.03 -3.84 -19.21
CA LYS A 51 17.87 -2.44 -19.67
C LYS A 51 18.60 -1.43 -18.79
N PHE A 52 18.56 -1.58 -17.47
CA PHE A 52 19.10 -0.58 -16.51
C PHE A 52 20.42 -0.98 -15.83
N GLY A 53 20.85 -2.24 -15.97
CA GLY A 53 22.08 -2.77 -15.38
C GLY A 53 22.10 -2.71 -13.85
N PHE A 54 23.29 -2.83 -13.27
CA PHE A 54 23.49 -2.73 -11.81
C PHE A 54 23.38 -1.29 -11.27
N SER A 55 23.56 -0.27 -12.12
CA SER A 55 23.38 1.15 -11.77
C SER A 55 21.98 1.47 -11.26
N PHE A 56 20.96 0.74 -11.76
CA PHE A 56 19.57 0.78 -11.31
C PHE A 56 19.40 0.82 -9.78
N LEU A 57 20.24 0.10 -9.04
CA LEU A 57 20.17 -0.02 -7.57
C LEU A 57 20.62 1.26 -6.85
N TRP A 58 21.36 2.15 -7.51
CA TRP A 58 21.90 3.39 -6.94
C TRP A 58 21.30 4.65 -7.57
N THR A 59 20.61 4.54 -8.70
CA THR A 59 19.85 5.63 -9.33
C THR A 59 18.65 6.03 -8.46
N LYS A 60 18.50 7.33 -8.22
CA LYS A 60 17.34 7.93 -7.52
C LYS A 60 16.24 8.39 -8.47
N GLU A 61 16.62 8.78 -9.69
CA GLU A 61 15.71 9.34 -10.70
C GLU A 61 14.61 8.35 -11.08
N TRP A 62 13.38 8.87 -11.18
CA TRP A 62 12.20 8.13 -11.58
C TRP A 62 11.37 9.00 -12.53
N ASP A 63 11.51 8.73 -13.83
CA ASP A 63 10.81 9.40 -14.92
C ASP A 63 10.08 8.35 -15.76
N ALA A 64 8.79 8.17 -15.46
CA ALA A 64 7.95 7.22 -16.17
C ALA A 64 7.70 7.61 -17.66
N PRO A 65 7.47 8.88 -18.02
CA PRO A 65 7.48 9.34 -19.42
C PRO A 65 8.75 9.02 -20.21
N ALA A 66 9.94 9.20 -19.62
CA ALA A 66 11.22 8.92 -20.28
C ALA A 66 11.68 7.45 -20.17
N GLU A 67 10.86 6.56 -19.60
CA GLU A 67 11.19 5.17 -19.28
C GLU A 67 12.46 4.99 -18.41
N GLN A 68 12.80 5.97 -17.58
CA GLN A 68 13.94 5.92 -16.64
C GLN A 68 13.44 5.58 -15.24
N PHE A 69 13.90 4.46 -14.69
CA PHE A 69 13.50 4.00 -13.37
C PHE A 69 14.74 3.79 -12.49
N GLY A 70 14.69 4.28 -11.25
CA GLY A 70 15.70 4.07 -10.22
C GLY A 70 15.12 3.33 -9.02
N ALA A 71 15.85 2.34 -8.48
CA ALA A 71 15.39 1.54 -7.35
C ALA A 71 15.84 2.07 -5.98
N LEU A 72 16.77 3.02 -5.91
CA LEU A 72 17.33 3.44 -4.62
C LEU A 72 16.27 4.05 -3.71
N VAL A 73 15.34 4.83 -4.27
CA VAL A 73 14.21 5.43 -3.55
C VAL A 73 13.28 4.39 -2.92
N PRO A 74 12.64 3.46 -3.67
CA PRO A 74 11.75 2.47 -3.07
C PRO A 74 12.48 1.48 -2.16
N ILE A 75 13.75 1.13 -2.42
CA ILE A 75 14.56 0.30 -1.52
C ILE A 75 14.78 1.02 -0.18
N TYR A 76 15.22 2.28 -0.22
CA TYR A 76 15.45 3.07 1.01
C TYR A 76 14.15 3.26 1.80
N GLY A 77 13.08 3.65 1.13
CA GLY A 77 11.76 3.84 1.75
C GLY A 77 11.24 2.57 2.42
N THR A 78 11.32 1.41 1.75
CA THR A 78 10.88 0.12 2.33
C THR A 78 11.74 -0.31 3.52
N VAL A 79 13.06 -0.13 3.48
CA VAL A 79 13.96 -0.46 4.62
C VAL A 79 13.67 0.44 5.83
N VAL A 80 13.60 1.76 5.64
CA VAL A 80 13.38 2.71 6.74
C VAL A 80 11.99 2.54 7.36
N THR A 81 10.94 2.44 6.54
CA THR A 81 9.57 2.22 7.03
C THR A 81 9.42 0.89 7.75
N SER A 82 10.01 -0.20 7.23
CA SER A 82 9.97 -1.51 7.90
C SER A 82 10.70 -1.50 9.25
N LEU A 83 11.84 -0.79 9.33
CA LEU A 83 12.59 -0.67 10.59
C LEU A 83 11.82 0.13 11.64
N ILE A 84 11.24 1.28 11.27
CA ILE A 84 10.40 2.09 12.18
C ILE A 84 9.17 1.29 12.62
N ALA A 85 8.51 0.60 11.69
CA ALA A 85 7.37 -0.26 11.99
C ALA A 85 7.75 -1.37 12.99
N LEU A 86 8.90 -2.04 12.81
CA LEU A 86 9.38 -3.07 13.73
C LEU A 86 9.66 -2.51 15.13
N ILE A 87 10.35 -1.37 15.23
CA ILE A 87 10.70 -0.72 16.50
C ILE A 87 9.45 -0.37 17.32
N ILE A 88 8.35 0.01 16.68
CA ILE A 88 7.09 0.37 17.35
C ILE A 88 6.22 -0.88 17.59
N ALA A 89 6.06 -1.76 16.59
CA ALA A 89 5.15 -2.89 16.66
C ALA A 89 5.61 -3.97 17.66
N VAL A 90 6.91 -4.23 17.81
CA VAL A 90 7.44 -5.23 18.73
C VAL A 90 7.08 -4.93 20.19
N PRO A 91 7.44 -3.78 20.80
CA PRO A 91 7.10 -3.50 22.20
C PRO A 91 5.59 -3.40 22.43
N VAL A 92 4.82 -2.88 21.47
CA VAL A 92 3.34 -2.83 21.56
C VAL A 92 2.74 -4.23 21.56
N SER A 93 3.22 -5.13 20.69
CA SER A 93 2.79 -6.53 20.63
C SER A 93 3.08 -7.28 21.94
N PHE A 94 4.28 -7.13 22.51
CA PHE A 94 4.62 -7.69 23.82
C PHE A 94 3.73 -7.12 24.94
N GLY A 95 3.43 -5.82 24.93
CA GLY A 95 2.53 -5.19 25.90
C GLY A 95 1.10 -5.73 25.84
N ILE A 96 0.54 -5.90 24.64
CA ILE A 96 -0.80 -6.47 24.44
C ILE A 96 -0.83 -7.96 24.86
N ALA A 97 0.20 -8.73 24.50
CA ALA A 97 0.31 -10.14 24.87
C ALA A 97 0.34 -10.33 26.39
N LEU A 98 1.23 -9.62 27.09
CA LEU A 98 1.35 -9.68 28.56
C LEU A 98 0.07 -9.20 29.25
N PHE A 99 -0.54 -8.12 28.76
CA PHE A 99 -1.82 -7.64 29.27
C PHE A 99 -2.89 -8.72 29.19
N LEU A 100 -3.04 -9.39 28.03
CA LEU A 100 -4.02 -10.46 27.85
C LEU A 100 -3.76 -11.69 28.72
N THR A 101 -2.49 -12.12 28.85
CA THR A 101 -2.14 -13.34 29.59
C THR A 101 -2.21 -13.14 31.10
N GLU A 102 -1.70 -12.03 31.64
CA GLU A 102 -1.52 -11.87 33.10
C GLU A 102 -2.49 -10.86 33.74
N LEU A 103 -2.74 -9.72 33.09
CA LEU A 103 -3.43 -8.58 33.72
C LEU A 103 -4.93 -8.50 33.41
N ALA A 104 -5.37 -9.03 32.27
CA ALA A 104 -6.72 -8.85 31.77
C ALA A 104 -7.76 -9.66 32.58
N PRO A 105 -8.86 -9.04 33.04
CA PRO A 105 -9.91 -9.76 33.74
C PRO A 105 -10.67 -10.70 32.78
N ASN A 106 -11.17 -11.82 33.30
CA ASN A 106 -11.74 -12.91 32.51
C ASN A 106 -12.87 -12.50 31.55
N TRP A 107 -13.64 -11.46 31.89
CA TRP A 107 -14.72 -10.95 31.04
C TRP A 107 -14.22 -10.14 29.83
N LEU A 108 -13.02 -9.54 29.91
CA LEU A 108 -12.44 -8.71 28.85
C LEU A 108 -11.56 -9.52 27.88
N ARG A 109 -10.92 -10.59 28.35
CA ARG A 109 -10.07 -11.49 27.52
C ARG A 109 -10.80 -11.97 26.26
N ARG A 110 -12.05 -12.43 26.41
CA ARG A 110 -12.84 -13.02 25.32
C ARG A 110 -13.22 -12.02 24.20
N PRO A 111 -13.84 -10.85 24.48
CA PRO A 111 -14.13 -9.88 23.44
C PRO A 111 -12.87 -9.29 22.80
N LEU A 112 -11.78 -9.10 23.56
CA LEU A 112 -10.53 -8.56 22.99
C LEU A 112 -9.85 -9.55 22.03
N GLY A 113 -9.85 -10.86 22.36
CA GLY A 113 -9.38 -11.91 21.46
C GLY A 113 -10.17 -11.94 20.14
N ILE A 114 -11.51 -11.93 20.23
CA ILE A 114 -12.38 -11.85 19.04
C ILE A 114 -12.12 -10.57 18.23
N ALA A 115 -11.90 -9.43 18.89
CA ALA A 115 -11.59 -8.18 18.20
C ALA A 115 -10.25 -8.26 17.43
N ILE A 116 -9.23 -8.93 17.98
CA ILE A 116 -7.94 -9.15 17.29
C ILE A 116 -8.09 -10.11 16.10
N GLU A 117 -8.85 -11.21 16.28
CA GLU A 117 -9.16 -12.14 15.19
C GLU A 117 -9.93 -11.46 14.04
N LEU A 118 -10.91 -10.61 14.37
CA LEU A 118 -11.65 -9.82 13.38
C LEU A 118 -10.78 -8.73 12.72
N LEU A 119 -9.88 -8.09 13.47
CA LEU A 119 -8.93 -7.10 12.95
C LEU A 119 -8.01 -7.73 11.89
N ALA A 120 -7.57 -8.97 12.14
CA ALA A 120 -6.74 -9.76 11.23
C ALA A 120 -7.51 -10.29 10.00
N ALA A 121 -8.84 -10.39 10.08
CA ALA A 121 -9.70 -10.79 8.97
C ALA A 121 -10.02 -9.65 7.98
N ILE A 122 -9.77 -8.39 8.36
CA ILE A 122 -9.99 -7.24 7.47
C ILE A 122 -8.96 -7.25 6.32
N PRO A 123 -9.38 -7.11 5.05
CA PRO A 123 -8.45 -7.11 3.93
C PRO A 123 -7.44 -5.96 4.00
N SER A 124 -6.17 -6.26 3.74
CA SER A 124 -5.06 -5.27 3.77
C SER A 124 -5.31 -4.04 2.89
N ILE A 125 -6.02 -4.21 1.77
CA ILE A 125 -6.42 -3.12 0.87
C ILE A 125 -7.27 -2.06 1.59
N VAL A 126 -8.14 -2.46 2.52
CA VAL A 126 -9.00 -1.52 3.27
C VAL A 126 -8.15 -0.61 4.16
N TYR A 127 -7.19 -1.19 4.89
CA TYR A 127 -6.23 -0.40 5.68
C TYR A 127 -5.34 0.48 4.82
N GLY A 128 -4.91 0.02 3.64
CA GLY A 128 -4.13 0.82 2.69
C GLY A 128 -4.90 2.05 2.18
N MET A 129 -6.16 1.86 1.75
CA MET A 129 -7.01 2.97 1.30
C MET A 129 -7.38 3.93 2.43
N TRP A 130 -7.74 3.42 3.61
CA TRP A 130 -7.98 4.26 4.79
C TRP A 130 -6.71 5.04 5.20
N GLY A 131 -5.55 4.38 5.11
CA GLY A 131 -4.24 4.99 5.32
C GLY A 131 -3.99 6.18 4.39
N LEU A 132 -4.31 6.03 3.10
CA LEU A 132 -4.10 7.07 2.09
C LEU A 132 -5.15 8.20 2.15
N PHE A 133 -6.42 7.89 2.38
CA PHE A 133 -7.51 8.88 2.32
C PHE A 133 -7.85 9.55 3.65
N VAL A 134 -7.57 8.90 4.79
CA VAL A 134 -7.90 9.42 6.13
C VAL A 134 -6.64 9.71 6.91
N PHE A 135 -5.75 8.72 7.07
CA PHE A 135 -4.56 8.91 7.90
C PHE A 135 -3.54 9.88 7.28
N ALA A 136 -3.25 9.80 5.97
CA ALA A 136 -2.27 10.65 5.33
C ALA A 136 -2.59 12.17 5.40
N PRO A 137 -3.81 12.66 5.09
CA PRO A 137 -4.12 14.08 5.25
C PRO A 137 -4.11 14.52 6.73
N LEU A 138 -4.61 13.69 7.65
CA LEU A 138 -4.53 13.99 9.09
C LEU A 138 -3.08 14.04 9.58
N PHE A 139 -2.21 13.12 9.13
CA PHE A 139 -0.80 13.11 9.49
C PHE A 139 -0.06 14.32 8.89
N ALA A 140 -0.39 14.71 7.66
CA ALA A 140 0.13 15.92 7.03
C ALA A 140 -0.21 17.18 7.85
N GLU A 141 -1.49 17.35 8.21
CA GLU A 141 -1.97 18.53 8.94
C GLU A 141 -1.51 18.58 10.40
N TYR A 142 -1.71 17.49 11.16
CA TYR A 142 -1.49 17.48 12.62
C TYR A 142 -0.07 17.10 13.04
N PHE A 143 0.70 16.41 12.20
CA PHE A 143 2.10 16.06 12.48
C PHE A 143 3.06 16.81 11.56
N GLN A 144 2.93 16.67 10.24
CA GLN A 144 3.97 17.14 9.34
C GLN A 144 4.09 18.68 9.30
N THR A 145 2.98 19.42 9.26
CA THR A 145 3.03 20.90 9.28
C THR A 145 3.68 21.45 10.55
N PRO A 146 3.21 21.17 11.78
CA PRO A 146 3.82 21.73 12.99
C PRO A 146 5.25 21.22 13.24
N VAL A 147 5.58 19.98 12.86
CA VAL A 147 6.96 19.47 12.91
C VAL A 147 7.84 20.19 11.89
N GLY A 148 7.35 20.38 10.67
CA GLY A 148 8.05 21.14 9.61
C GLY A 148 8.30 22.59 10.01
N ASP A 149 7.30 23.28 10.56
CA ASP A 149 7.43 24.67 11.03
C ASP A 149 8.50 24.78 12.12
N VAL A 150 8.53 23.85 13.09
CA VAL A 150 9.52 23.82 14.18
C VAL A 150 10.93 23.45 13.69
N LEU A 151 11.06 22.50 12.76
CA LEU A 151 12.37 22.03 12.25
C LEU A 151 12.92 22.88 11.10
N SER A 152 12.11 23.74 10.48
CA SER A 152 12.54 24.73 9.47
C SER A 152 13.64 25.68 9.98
N GLY A 153 13.70 25.91 11.30
CA GLY A 153 14.72 26.73 11.95
C GLY A 153 16.12 26.11 12.05
N ILE A 154 16.30 24.83 11.65
CA ILE A 154 17.59 24.12 11.75
C ILE A 154 18.13 23.88 10.33
N PRO A 155 19.22 24.53 9.90
CA PRO A 155 19.62 24.58 8.48
C PRO A 155 20.02 23.23 7.86
N ILE A 156 20.36 22.21 8.66
CA ILE A 156 20.68 20.85 8.18
C ILE A 156 19.43 19.94 8.11
N VAL A 157 18.38 20.29 8.85
CA VAL A 157 17.18 19.45 9.01
C VAL A 157 15.98 20.05 8.28
N GLY A 158 15.93 21.37 8.10
CA GLY A 158 14.93 22.05 7.28
C GLY A 158 14.87 21.48 5.86
N GLU A 159 16.02 21.33 5.18
CA GLU A 159 16.11 20.71 3.85
C GLU A 159 15.66 19.24 3.82
N LEU A 160 15.72 18.53 4.96
CA LEU A 160 15.31 17.13 5.07
C LEU A 160 13.80 16.96 5.28
N PHE A 161 13.10 18.01 5.73
CA PHE A 161 11.65 18.00 5.98
C PHE A 161 10.86 18.96 5.07
N SER A 162 11.54 19.82 4.28
CA SER A 162 10.94 20.67 3.25
C SER A 162 10.56 19.86 2.02
N GLY A 163 9.44 19.14 2.09
CA GLY A 163 8.93 18.34 0.98
C GLY A 163 7.43 18.06 1.09
N PRO A 164 6.70 17.96 -0.04
CA PRO A 164 5.26 17.70 -0.03
C PRO A 164 4.88 16.43 0.73
N ALA A 165 3.89 16.53 1.61
CA ALA A 165 3.40 15.44 2.48
C ALA A 165 2.87 14.21 1.74
N PHE A 166 2.66 14.33 0.42
CA PHE A 166 2.15 13.26 -0.45
C PHE A 166 3.22 12.79 -1.45
N GLY A 167 4.39 12.39 -0.94
CA GLY A 167 5.32 11.51 -1.67
C GLY A 167 6.41 12.16 -2.52
N ILE A 168 6.64 13.47 -2.39
CA ILE A 168 7.73 14.19 -3.10
C ILE A 168 8.72 14.86 -2.13
N GLY A 169 8.59 14.58 -0.82
CA GLY A 169 9.63 14.89 0.15
C GLY A 169 10.68 13.79 0.22
N ILE A 170 11.92 14.16 0.54
CA ILE A 170 13.10 13.28 0.58
C ILE A 170 12.98 12.06 1.52
N LEU A 171 12.03 12.07 2.46
CA LEU A 171 11.67 10.93 3.31
C LEU A 171 10.80 9.85 2.61
N ALA A 172 10.17 10.18 1.49
CA ALA A 172 9.37 9.28 0.66
C ALA A 172 10.02 9.02 -0.71
N ALA A 173 10.58 10.07 -1.33
CA ALA A 173 11.34 9.99 -2.57
C ALA A 173 12.26 11.21 -2.72
N GLY A 174 13.54 10.99 -3.01
CA GLY A 174 14.44 12.05 -3.47
C GLY A 174 14.23 12.33 -4.96
N GLY A 175 13.17 13.05 -5.29
CA GLY A 175 12.97 13.71 -6.59
C GLY A 175 13.18 15.22 -6.45
N ASP A 176 13.88 15.83 -7.40
CA ASP A 176 14.18 17.27 -7.36
C ASP A 176 12.89 18.13 -7.44
N PRO A 177 12.87 19.35 -6.85
CA PRO A 177 11.70 20.24 -6.88
C PRO A 177 11.38 20.88 -8.25
N GLY A 178 11.85 20.32 -9.35
CA GLY A 178 11.67 20.83 -10.72
C GLY A 178 10.60 20.08 -11.52
N ASP A 179 9.78 20.86 -12.23
CA ASP A 179 9.07 20.45 -13.46
C ASP A 179 7.87 19.47 -13.37
N TYR A 180 7.03 19.58 -12.33
CA TYR A 180 5.67 19.01 -12.34
C TYR A 180 4.56 20.07 -12.21
N ASP A 181 4.33 20.84 -13.28
CA ASP A 181 3.16 21.73 -13.37
C ASP A 181 1.88 20.95 -13.74
N TYR A 182 1.19 20.41 -12.74
CA TYR A 182 -0.14 19.81 -12.89
C TYR A 182 -1.28 20.85 -12.79
N SER A 183 -1.20 21.93 -13.59
CA SER A 183 -2.22 22.98 -13.74
C SER A 183 -3.55 22.50 -14.33
N LEU A 184 -4.33 21.77 -13.53
CA LEU A 184 -5.71 21.37 -13.82
C LEU A 184 -6.64 22.59 -13.96
N HIS A 185 -6.82 23.05 -15.18
CA HIS A 185 -7.72 24.15 -15.52
C HIS A 185 -9.20 23.72 -15.46
N CYS A 186 -9.83 23.89 -14.30
CA CYS A 186 -11.26 23.65 -14.14
C CYS A 186 -12.09 24.81 -14.74
N ARG A 187 -12.74 24.57 -15.89
CA ARG A 187 -13.67 25.51 -16.52
C ARG A 187 -15.05 25.42 -15.85
N ARG A 188 -15.82 26.53 -15.82
CA ARG A 188 -17.09 26.69 -15.05
C ARG A 188 -18.20 25.65 -15.29
N ASP A 189 -18.09 24.81 -16.31
CA ASP A 189 -19.14 23.88 -16.75
C ASP A 189 -18.98 22.44 -16.19
N ALA A 190 -18.27 22.29 -15.07
CA ALA A 190 -18.07 21.03 -14.33
C ALA A 190 -17.53 19.84 -15.16
N ARG A 191 -16.80 20.10 -16.25
CA ARG A 191 -16.12 19.07 -17.06
C ARG A 191 -14.62 19.27 -17.06
N CYS A 192 -13.90 18.35 -16.40
CA CYS A 192 -12.46 18.23 -16.51
C CYS A 192 -12.08 17.67 -17.89
N VAL A 193 -11.71 18.56 -18.81
CA VAL A 193 -11.14 18.20 -20.12
C VAL A 193 -9.62 18.42 -20.06
N ARG A 194 -8.84 17.35 -20.24
CA ARG A 194 -7.40 17.46 -20.50
C ARG A 194 -7.23 17.90 -21.96
N THR A 195 -6.76 19.11 -22.18
CA THR A 195 -6.49 19.64 -23.52
C THR A 195 -5.06 19.31 -23.95
N ASP A 196 -4.82 18.06 -24.34
CA ASP A 196 -3.64 17.71 -25.15
C ASP A 196 -3.95 17.97 -26.63
N PRO A 197 -3.13 18.73 -27.37
CA PRO A 197 -3.35 19.00 -28.78
C PRO A 197 -2.94 17.81 -29.65
N GLY A 198 -3.73 16.74 -29.65
CA GLY A 198 -3.48 15.57 -30.50
C GLY A 198 -4.35 14.32 -30.33
N ASP A 199 -5.42 14.34 -29.52
CA ASP A 199 -6.11 13.09 -29.11
C ASP A 199 -7.55 12.90 -29.64
N ASP A 200 -8.10 13.85 -30.41
CA ASP A 200 -9.49 13.79 -30.94
C ASP A 200 -9.77 12.51 -31.76
N GLU A 201 -8.76 11.97 -32.46
CA GLU A 201 -8.93 10.78 -33.29
C GLU A 201 -9.06 9.48 -32.46
N ARG A 202 -8.43 9.42 -31.27
CA ARG A 202 -8.51 8.24 -30.38
C ARG A 202 -9.84 8.15 -29.62
N VAL A 203 -10.43 9.29 -29.25
CA VAL A 203 -11.73 9.32 -28.54
C VAL A 203 -12.86 8.78 -29.44
N GLY A 204 -12.82 9.09 -30.74
CA GLY A 204 -13.78 8.58 -31.74
C GLY A 204 -13.71 7.07 -32.01
N LEU A 205 -12.60 6.43 -31.61
CA LEU A 205 -12.41 4.98 -31.68
C LEU A 205 -13.00 4.28 -30.44
N TRP A 206 -12.86 4.91 -29.27
CA TRP A 206 -13.38 4.41 -27.98
C TRP A 206 -14.91 4.31 -27.97
N HIS A 207 -15.61 5.31 -28.50
CA HIS A 207 -17.08 5.28 -28.63
C HIS A 207 -17.60 4.17 -29.55
N ARG A 208 -16.76 3.65 -30.46
CA ARG A 208 -17.13 2.63 -31.46
C ARG A 208 -16.91 1.19 -30.97
N LEU A 209 -16.13 1.00 -29.91
CA LEU A 209 -15.80 -0.31 -29.34
C LEU A 209 -16.69 -0.72 -28.15
N HIS A 210 -17.63 0.13 -27.75
CA HIS A 210 -18.49 -0.05 -26.56
C HIS A 210 -19.48 -1.23 -26.62
N HIS A 211 -19.44 -2.02 -27.71
CA HIS A 211 -20.27 -3.22 -27.93
C HIS A 211 -19.51 -4.55 -27.70
N LEU A 212 -18.23 -4.54 -27.33
CA LEU A 212 -17.41 -5.74 -27.15
C LEU A 212 -16.70 -5.78 -25.78
N GLY A 213 -17.26 -6.53 -24.82
CA GLY A 213 -16.56 -7.02 -23.63
C GLY A 213 -17.03 -6.44 -22.28
N SER A 214 -17.56 -7.31 -21.42
CA SER A 214 -18.15 -6.94 -20.11
C SER A 214 -17.15 -6.61 -18.99
N ASP A 215 -15.88 -7.00 -19.10
CA ASP A 215 -14.87 -6.78 -18.03
C ASP A 215 -14.32 -5.35 -17.95
N LEU A 216 -14.29 -4.62 -19.07
CA LEU A 216 -13.82 -3.23 -19.10
C LEU A 216 -14.85 -2.27 -18.47
N ALA A 217 -16.14 -2.58 -18.57
CA ALA A 217 -17.22 -1.76 -18.03
C ALA A 217 -17.16 -1.66 -16.48
N TYR A 218 -16.82 -2.75 -15.79
CA TYR A 218 -16.71 -2.75 -14.33
C TYR A 218 -15.54 -1.90 -13.84
N ARG A 219 -14.39 -1.98 -14.54
CA ARG A 219 -13.20 -1.16 -14.23
C ARG A 219 -13.43 0.32 -14.56
N ALA A 220 -14.21 0.63 -15.59
CA ALA A 220 -14.59 2.01 -15.94
C ALA A 220 -15.54 2.62 -14.90
N ALA A 221 -16.58 1.89 -14.48
CA ALA A 221 -17.58 2.36 -13.51
C ALA A 221 -16.94 2.84 -12.19
N VAL A 222 -16.06 2.04 -11.60
CA VAL A 222 -15.32 2.40 -10.38
C VAL A 222 -14.42 3.65 -10.60
N TYR A 223 -13.84 3.80 -11.79
CA TYR A 223 -13.03 4.98 -12.16
C TYR A 223 -13.85 6.24 -12.50
N GLN A 224 -15.15 6.10 -12.76
CA GLN A 224 -16.08 7.22 -12.95
C GLN A 224 -16.62 7.69 -11.60
N GLU A 225 -17.13 6.77 -10.77
CA GLU A 225 -17.62 7.06 -9.42
C GLU A 225 -16.52 7.68 -8.53
N TRP A 226 -15.26 7.23 -8.68
CA TRP A 226 -14.10 7.81 -7.99
C TRP A 226 -13.63 9.18 -8.55
N ARG A 227 -14.08 9.56 -9.74
CA ARG A 227 -13.86 10.90 -10.32
C ARG A 227 -14.90 11.88 -9.78
N ASP A 228 -16.16 11.47 -9.81
CA ASP A 228 -17.29 12.30 -9.39
C ASP A 228 -17.22 12.59 -7.88
N TRP A 229 -16.90 11.59 -7.05
CA TRP A 229 -16.64 11.79 -5.61
C TRP A 229 -15.58 12.87 -5.32
N ARG A 230 -14.54 13.01 -6.17
CA ARG A 230 -13.48 14.01 -5.93
C ARG A 230 -13.89 15.42 -6.33
N CYS A 231 -14.82 15.54 -7.27
CA CYS A 231 -15.48 16.80 -7.57
C CYS A 231 -16.40 17.22 -6.41
N ASP A 232 -17.21 16.29 -5.89
CA ASP A 232 -18.17 16.54 -4.82
C ASP A 232 -17.52 16.79 -3.45
N ALA A 233 -16.41 16.11 -3.15
CA ALA A 233 -15.66 16.30 -1.91
C ALA A 233 -14.86 17.63 -1.85
N GLY A 234 -14.82 18.41 -2.93
CA GLY A 234 -14.11 19.70 -2.99
C GLY A 234 -12.59 19.60 -2.90
N VAL A 235 -12.02 18.39 -2.98
CA VAL A 235 -10.58 18.11 -2.84
C VAL A 235 -9.87 18.39 -4.18
N GLY A 236 -9.76 19.68 -4.50
CA GLY A 236 -9.02 20.19 -5.65
C GLY A 236 -8.76 21.69 -5.56
N PRO A 237 -7.67 22.21 -6.16
CA PRO A 237 -7.38 23.63 -6.14
C PRO A 237 -8.46 24.41 -6.92
N ARG A 238 -9.15 25.34 -6.25
CA ARG A 238 -9.98 26.32 -6.97
C ARG A 238 -9.07 27.27 -7.75
N ALA A 239 -9.41 27.50 -9.02
CA ALA A 239 -8.79 28.55 -9.82
C ALA A 239 -8.88 29.91 -9.10
N GLY A 240 -7.74 30.60 -8.92
CA GLY A 240 -7.67 31.96 -8.35
C GLY A 240 -7.21 32.08 -6.89
N GLY A 241 -6.71 31.02 -6.25
CA GLY A 241 -5.88 31.13 -5.04
C GLY A 241 -6.56 31.80 -3.83
N LYS A 242 -7.82 31.43 -3.54
CA LYS A 242 -8.53 31.86 -2.32
C LYS A 242 -8.79 30.67 -1.40
N PRO A 243 -8.43 30.73 -0.10
CA PRO A 243 -8.76 29.67 0.85
C PRO A 243 -10.27 29.63 1.13
N TRP A 244 -10.73 28.48 1.63
CA TRP A 244 -12.13 28.26 2.03
C TRP A 244 -12.47 29.07 3.29
N ARG A 245 -13.71 29.57 3.35
CA ARG A 245 -14.41 29.99 4.58
C ARG A 245 -15.54 29.00 4.83
#